data_AF-A0A244EHM5-F1
#
_entry.id   AF-A0A244EHM5-F1
#
_cell.length_a   1.000
_cell.length_b   1.000
_cell.length_c   1.000
_cell.angle_alpha   90.00
_cell.angle_beta   90.00
_cell.angle_gamma   90.00
#
_symmetry.space_group_name_H-M   'P 1'
#
loop_
_entity.id
_entity.type
_entity.pdbx_description
1 polymer ?
#
loop_
_entity_poly.entity_id
_entity_poly.type
_entity_poly.pdbx_seq_one_letter_code
_entity_poly.pdbx_strand_id
1 'polypeptide(L)'
;MSASVLGIWVPAEAQTMRQSAAPTAAEQQEADWRVIAARCGTPAFEKGFYKESRAAVAAGLVNKNRPPADVEKSVEALRRSPFVLVASNADCPNQLAQLKELQKTRKGMARPGRTQRP
;
A
#
# COMPACT_ATOMS: atom_id res chain seq x y z
N MET A 1 -55.90 16.35 25.51
CA MET A 1 -54.52 16.36 26.06
C MET A 1 -53.60 15.84 24.97
N SER A 2 -52.90 16.72 24.27
CA SER A 2 -52.00 16.37 23.16
C SER A 2 -50.58 16.16 23.70
N ALA A 3 -50.03 14.97 23.49
CA ALA A 3 -48.65 14.64 23.78
C ALA A 3 -47.86 14.61 22.47
N SER A 4 -47.04 15.63 22.23
CA SER A 4 -46.13 15.70 21.10
C SER A 4 -44.90 14.84 21.37
N VAL A 5 -44.77 13.71 20.67
CA VAL A 5 -43.54 12.92 20.64
C VAL A 5 -42.56 13.66 19.73
N LEU A 6 -41.55 14.30 20.32
CA LEU A 6 -40.43 14.90 19.60
C LEU A 6 -39.59 13.77 18.99
N GLY A 7 -39.85 13.47 17.71
CA GLY A 7 -38.96 12.67 16.88
C GLY A 7 -37.64 13.41 16.73
N ILE A 8 -36.60 12.94 17.42
CA ILE A 8 -35.23 13.38 17.20
C ILE A 8 -34.81 12.80 15.85
N TRP A 9 -34.97 13.60 14.80
CA TRP A 9 -34.35 13.39 13.51
C TRP A 9 -32.84 13.43 13.72
N VAL A 10 -32.19 12.27 13.73
CA VAL A 10 -30.74 12.19 13.56
C VAL A 10 -30.50 12.49 12.08
N PRO A 11 -29.86 13.61 11.71
CA PRO A 11 -29.54 13.87 10.32
C PRO A 11 -28.55 12.79 9.84
N ALA A 12 -28.98 12.01 8.85
CA ALA A 12 -28.20 10.96 8.20
C ALA A 12 -27.10 11.51 7.28
N GLU A 13 -26.46 12.62 7.67
CA GLU A 13 -25.58 13.43 6.81
C GLU A 13 -24.16 13.59 7.39
N ALA A 14 -23.81 12.83 8.43
CA ALA A 14 -22.42 12.74 8.93
C ALA A 14 -21.70 11.46 8.49
N GLN A 15 -22.32 10.64 7.62
CA GLN A 15 -21.55 9.71 6.80
C GLN A 15 -21.03 10.47 5.59
N THR A 16 -20.09 11.40 5.81
CA THR A 16 -19.05 11.62 4.82
C THR A 16 -18.24 10.32 4.80
N MET A 17 -18.80 9.32 4.13
CA MET A 17 -18.04 8.25 3.50
C MET A 17 -17.00 9.04 2.71
N ARG A 18 -15.78 9.17 3.25
CA ARG A 18 -14.63 9.60 2.45
C ARG A 18 -14.73 8.71 1.24
N GLN A 19 -15.17 9.27 0.11
CA GLN A 19 -15.15 8.57 -1.16
C GLN A 19 -13.71 8.18 -1.30
N SER A 20 -13.45 6.92 -0.96
CA SER A 20 -12.11 6.38 -0.93
C SER A 20 -11.74 6.38 -2.38
N ALA A 21 -10.92 7.36 -2.78
CA ALA A 21 -10.51 7.51 -4.17
C ALA A 21 -10.12 6.12 -4.69
N ALA A 22 -10.62 5.79 -5.89
CA ALA A 22 -10.46 4.46 -6.44
C ALA A 22 -8.98 4.04 -6.37
N PRO A 23 -8.69 2.78 -6.03
CA PRO A 23 -7.32 2.30 -5.95
C PRO A 23 -6.55 2.58 -7.23
N THR A 24 -5.30 3.03 -7.10
CA THR A 24 -4.45 3.33 -8.26
C THR A 24 -3.68 2.09 -8.70
N ALA A 25 -3.18 2.10 -9.95
CA ALA A 25 -2.30 1.06 -10.45
C ALA A 25 -1.04 0.89 -9.58
N ALA A 26 -0.53 1.97 -8.99
CA ALA A 26 0.63 1.92 -8.08
C ALA A 26 0.30 1.20 -6.76
N GLU A 27 -0.90 1.38 -6.22
CA GLU A 27 -1.37 0.65 -5.03
C GLU A 27 -1.52 -0.84 -5.31
N GLN A 28 -2.08 -1.18 -6.48
CA GLN A 28 -2.18 -2.57 -6.90
C GLN A 28 -0.79 -3.20 -7.09
N GLN A 29 0.13 -2.48 -7.71
CA GLN A 29 1.49 -2.95 -7.94
C GLN A 29 2.24 -3.17 -6.61
N GLU A 30 2.02 -2.31 -5.61
CA GLU A 30 2.57 -2.53 -4.26
C GLU A 30 2.03 -3.80 -3.62
N ALA A 31 0.72 -4.05 -3.77
CA ALA A 31 0.09 -5.26 -3.26
C ALA A 31 0.69 -6.50 -3.93
N ASP A 32 0.88 -6.46 -5.25
CA ASP A 32 1.46 -7.56 -6.02
C ASP A 32 2.92 -7.82 -5.59
N TRP A 33 3.73 -6.79 -5.42
CA TRP A 33 5.11 -6.94 -4.94
C TRP A 33 5.19 -7.56 -3.55
N ARG A 34 4.29 -7.19 -2.62
CA ARG A 34 4.21 -7.82 -1.29
C ARG A 34 3.88 -9.31 -1.40
N VAL A 35 2.95 -9.68 -2.27
CA VAL A 35 2.59 -11.10 -2.50
C VAL A 35 3.75 -11.87 -3.13
N ILE A 36 4.44 -11.29 -4.12
CA ILE A 36 5.63 -11.88 -4.73
C ILE A 36 6.74 -12.08 -3.69
N ALA A 37 6.96 -11.10 -2.81
CA ALA A 37 7.95 -11.20 -1.74
C ALA A 37 7.63 -12.34 -0.76
N ALA A 38 6.36 -12.51 -0.40
CA ALA A 38 5.90 -13.59 0.48
C ALA A 38 5.99 -14.97 -0.18
N ARG A 39 5.77 -15.07 -1.50
CA ARG A 39 5.84 -16.35 -2.20
C ARG A 39 7.27 -16.78 -2.55
N CYS A 40 8.06 -15.86 -3.10
CA CYS A 40 9.37 -16.19 -3.65
C CYS A 40 10.51 -15.90 -2.67
N GLY A 41 10.27 -15.06 -1.66
CA GLY A 41 11.28 -14.69 -0.68
C GLY A 41 11.49 -15.74 0.40
N THR A 42 12.62 -15.63 1.09
CA THR A 42 12.78 -16.27 2.39
C THR A 42 11.97 -15.48 3.44
N PRO A 43 11.60 -16.09 4.59
CA PRO A 43 10.87 -15.38 5.64
C PRO A 43 11.58 -14.09 6.12
N ALA A 44 12.92 -14.10 6.14
CA ALA A 44 13.71 -12.91 6.48
C ALA A 44 13.62 -11.83 5.39
N PHE A 45 13.66 -12.23 4.11
CA PHE A 45 13.50 -11.30 2.99
C PHE A 45 12.10 -10.68 2.97
N GLU A 46 11.05 -11.49 3.09
CA GLU A 46 9.67 -11.02 3.15
C GLU A 46 9.48 -9.97 4.24
N LYS A 47 9.92 -10.26 5.46
CA LYS A 47 9.81 -9.34 6.59
C LYS A 47 10.54 -8.02 6.34
N GLY A 48 11.75 -8.08 5.78
CA GLY A 48 12.53 -6.90 5.41
C GLY A 48 11.84 -6.08 4.32
N PHE A 49 11.38 -6.74 3.25
CA PHE A 49 10.68 -6.12 2.15
C PHE A 49 9.38 -5.46 2.60
N TYR A 50 8.58 -6.14 3.44
CA TYR A 50 7.34 -5.60 3.97
C TYR A 50 7.58 -4.32 4.77
N LYS A 51 8.63 -4.28 5.60
CA LYS A 51 9.00 -3.07 6.34
C LYS A 51 9.38 -1.91 5.41
N GLU A 52 10.20 -2.18 4.38
CA GLU A 52 10.58 -1.16 3.39
C GLU A 52 9.37 -0.68 2.56
N SER A 53 8.48 -1.60 2.21
CA SER A 53 7.22 -1.30 1.52
C SER A 53 6.31 -0.38 2.34
N ARG A 54 6.08 -0.70 3.62
CA ARG A 54 5.32 0.17 4.54
C ARG A 54 5.95 1.57 4.66
N ALA A 55 7.29 1.63 4.71
CA ALA A 55 8.01 2.90 4.76
C ALA A 55 7.84 3.70 3.46
N ALA A 56 7.82 3.04 2.30
CA ALA A 56 7.59 3.68 1.01
C ALA A 56 6.17 4.28 0.91
N VAL A 57 5.16 3.58 1.40
CA VAL A 57 3.78 4.12 1.49
C VAL A 57 3.72 5.30 2.44
N ALA A 58 4.33 5.19 3.64
CA ALA A 58 4.39 6.29 4.60
C ALA A 58 5.10 7.53 4.05
N ALA A 59 6.12 7.34 3.22
CA ALA A 59 6.84 8.40 2.52
C ALA A 59 6.11 8.94 1.28
N GLY A 60 4.91 8.44 0.95
CA GLY A 60 4.14 8.85 -0.22
C GLY A 60 4.74 8.39 -1.56
N LEU A 61 5.68 7.46 -1.56
CA LEU A 61 6.34 6.96 -2.78
C LEU A 61 5.43 6.07 -3.64
N VAL A 62 4.38 5.50 -3.05
CA VAL A 62 3.39 4.66 -3.76
C VAL A 62 2.24 5.53 -4.30
N ASN A 63 1.64 6.35 -3.45
CA ASN A 63 0.62 7.32 -3.87
C ASN A 63 0.69 8.56 -2.98
N LYS A 64 1.29 9.64 -3.51
CA LYS A 64 1.44 10.93 -2.81
C LYS A 64 0.13 11.71 -2.64
N ASN A 65 -0.91 11.36 -3.38
CA ASN A 65 -2.18 12.11 -3.41
C ASN A 65 -3.19 11.60 -2.37
N ARG A 66 -2.85 10.56 -1.60
CA ARG A 66 -3.74 9.94 -0.61
C ARG A 66 -3.06 9.81 0.75
N PRO A 67 -3.83 9.86 1.85
CA PRO A 67 -3.30 9.58 3.17
C PRO A 67 -2.64 8.19 3.22
N PRO A 68 -1.42 8.04 3.79
CA PRO A 68 -0.73 6.75 3.82
C PRO A 68 -1.52 5.62 4.48
N ALA A 69 -2.34 5.93 5.49
CA ALA A 69 -3.20 4.93 6.13
C ALA A 69 -4.27 4.36 5.19
N ASP A 70 -4.87 5.21 4.34
CA ASP A 70 -5.85 4.80 3.34
C ASP A 70 -5.18 4.01 2.21
N VAL A 71 -3.97 4.40 1.82
CA VAL A 71 -3.14 3.66 0.85
C VAL A 71 -2.79 2.28 1.39
N GLU A 72 -2.34 2.16 2.64
CA GLU A 72 -2.06 0.86 3.26
C GLU A 72 -3.26 -0.06 3.28
N LYS A 73 -4.43 0.47 3.67
CA LYS A 73 -5.69 -0.29 3.65
C LYS A 73 -6.04 -0.75 2.24
N SER A 74 -5.82 0.10 1.25
CA SER A 74 -6.01 -0.22 -0.18
C SER A 74 -5.07 -1.36 -0.62
N VAL A 75 -3.77 -1.22 -0.36
CA VAL A 75 -2.74 -2.23 -0.71
C VAL A 75 -3.04 -3.58 -0.04
N GLU A 76 -3.54 -3.59 1.20
CA GLU A 76 -3.97 -4.82 1.87
C GLU A 76 -5.21 -5.45 1.21
N ALA A 77 -6.18 -4.66 0.78
CA ALA A 77 -7.39 -5.13 0.11
C ALA A 77 -7.15 -5.62 -1.33
N LEU A 78 -6.12 -5.11 -2.01
CA LEU A 78 -5.80 -5.43 -3.41
C LEU A 78 -4.94 -6.69 -3.59
N ARG A 79 -4.56 -7.37 -2.51
CA ARG A 79 -3.68 -8.55 -2.59
C ARG A 79 -4.32 -9.63 -3.45
N ARG A 80 -3.69 -9.91 -4.60
CA ARG A 80 -4.12 -10.96 -5.51
C ARG A 80 -3.59 -12.32 -5.08
N SER A 81 -4.21 -13.38 -5.60
CA SER A 81 -3.72 -14.74 -5.40
C SER A 81 -2.27 -14.86 -5.90
N PRO A 82 -1.37 -15.48 -5.12
CA PRO A 82 0.03 -15.62 -5.53
C PRO A 82 0.19 -16.41 -6.82
N PHE A 83 -0.73 -17.33 -7.16
CA PHE A 83 -0.70 -18.13 -8.38
C PHE A 83 -0.97 -17.31 -9.65
N VAL A 84 -1.62 -16.15 -9.52
CA VAL A 84 -1.85 -15.22 -10.64
C VAL A 84 -0.59 -14.41 -10.94
N LEU A 85 0.22 -14.11 -9.90
CA LEU A 85 1.40 -13.26 -10.02
C LEU A 85 2.67 -14.03 -10.33
N VAL A 86 2.75 -15.27 -9.86
CA VAL A 86 3.90 -16.16 -10.05
C VAL A 86 3.35 -17.52 -10.49
N ALA A 87 3.45 -17.87 -11.76
CA ALA A 87 2.89 -19.12 -12.25
C ALA A 87 3.66 -20.32 -11.65
N SER A 88 4.99 -20.26 -11.67
CA SER A 88 5.86 -21.33 -11.18
C SER A 88 6.94 -20.81 -10.21
N ASN A 89 7.40 -21.68 -9.32
CA ASN A 89 8.55 -21.37 -8.46
C ASN A 89 9.85 -21.16 -9.27
N ALA A 90 9.91 -21.65 -10.51
CA ALA A 90 11.01 -21.38 -11.43
C ALA A 90 11.15 -19.88 -11.78
N ASP A 91 10.07 -19.10 -11.66
CA ASP A 91 10.06 -17.67 -11.94
C ASP A 91 10.62 -16.83 -10.77
N CYS A 92 10.73 -17.44 -9.58
CA CYS A 92 11.09 -16.72 -8.35
C CYS A 92 12.46 -16.02 -8.37
N PRO A 93 13.53 -16.56 -8.98
CA PRO A 93 14.80 -15.84 -9.09
C PRO A 93 14.66 -14.49 -9.82
N ASN A 94 13.90 -14.46 -10.91
CA ASN A 94 13.66 -13.25 -11.70
C ASN A 94 12.80 -12.25 -10.92
N GLN A 95 11.75 -12.74 -10.27
CA GLN A 95 10.88 -11.92 -9.43
C GLN A 95 11.64 -11.28 -8.25
N LEU A 96 12.49 -12.05 -7.57
CA LEU A 96 13.34 -11.52 -6.49
C LEU A 96 14.37 -10.51 -6.99
N ALA A 97 14.91 -10.69 -8.20
CA ALA A 97 15.81 -9.70 -8.80
C ALA A 97 15.09 -8.36 -9.01
N GLN A 98 13.86 -8.39 -9.54
CA GLN A 98 13.04 -7.18 -9.69
C GLN A 98 12.75 -6.50 -8.35
N LEU A 99 12.40 -7.27 -7.32
CA LEU A 99 12.16 -6.70 -5.98
C LEU A 99 13.43 -6.07 -5.39
N LYS A 100 14.61 -6.66 -5.59
CA LYS A 100 15.88 -6.06 -5.15
C LYS A 100 16.18 -4.74 -5.87
N GLU A 101 15.92 -4.65 -7.17
CA GLU A 101 16.07 -3.40 -7.93
C GLU A 101 15.08 -2.33 -7.45
N LEU A 102 13.85 -2.71 -7.13
CA LEU A 102 12.87 -1.81 -6.53
C LEU A 102 13.37 -1.26 -5.18
N GLN A 103 13.91 -2.13 -4.32
CA GLN A 103 14.49 -1.72 -3.04
C GLN A 103 15.67 -0.75 -3.22
N LYS A 104 16.56 -1.02 -4.18
CA LYS A 104 17.67 -0.10 -4.53
C LYS A 104 17.15 1.26 -4.98
N THR A 105 16.15 1.28 -5.87
CA THR A 105 15.54 2.50 -6.40
C THR A 105 14.91 3.33 -5.27
N ARG A 106 14.18 2.70 -4.35
CA ARG A 106 13.60 3.36 -3.17
C ARG A 106 14.65 3.92 -2.22
N LYS A 107 15.75 3.19 -2.00
CA LYS A 107 16.89 3.68 -1.19
C LYS A 107 17.56 4.90 -1.82
N GLY A 108 17.61 4.99 -3.15
CA GLY A 108 18.07 6.18 -3.86
C GLY A 108 17.16 7.39 -3.63
N MET A 109 15.85 7.19 -3.65
CA MET A 109 14.85 8.25 -3.44
C MET A 109 14.72 8.68 -1.98
N ALA A 110 15.02 7.80 -1.03
CA ALA A 110 14.93 8.06 0.41
C ALA A 110 16.17 8.76 1.01
N ARG A 111 17.18 9.14 0.22
CA ARG A 111 18.32 9.97 0.69
C ARG A 111 18.02 11.45 0.46
N PRO A 112 17.52 12.20 1.46
CA PRO A 112 17.56 13.65 1.40
C PRO A 112 19.00 14.14 1.63
N GLY A 113 19.53 14.93 0.70
CA GLY A 113 20.61 15.90 0.94
C GLY A 113 21.96 15.39 1.47
N ARG A 114 22.92 15.17 0.57
CA ARG A 114 24.28 15.71 0.81
C ARG A 114 24.33 17.09 0.16
N THR A 115 24.24 18.11 1.01
CA THR A 115 24.85 19.43 0.81
C THR A 115 24.40 20.26 -0.40
N GLN A 116 23.37 21.08 -0.23
CA GLN A 116 23.44 22.49 -0.66
C GLN A 116 23.00 23.35 0.53
N ARG A 117 24.00 23.81 1.29
CA ARG A 117 23.90 24.97 2.20
C ARG A 117 24.09 26.23 1.33
N PRO A 118 23.55 27.39 1.75
CA PRO A 118 23.30 28.55 0.90
C PRO A 118 24.57 29.19 0.34
#